data_AF-A0A0F6A1L0-F1
#
_entry.id   AF-A0A0F6A1L0-F1
#
_cell.length_a   1.000
_cell.length_b   1.000
_cell.length_c   1.000
_cell.angle_alpha   90.00
_cell.angle_beta   90.00
_cell.angle_gamma   90.00
#
_symmetry.space_group_name_H-M   'P 1'
#
loop_
_entity.id
_entity.type
_entity.pdbx_description
1 polymer ?
#
loop_
_entity_poly.entity_id
_entity_poly.type
_entity_poly.pdbx_seq_one_letter_code
_entity_poly.pdbx_strand_id
1 'polypeptide(L)'
;MAEMYIDAPDKERHYDHLLFDEATNIDADQDYWFKLRGDNINPLIDAATPLLGMALRVRKLSECHNVETIYKQAVEEVKAIEVELTEKGYDHAVILAYRYVLCSFVDEAIMSTPWGADSVWAEHSLLTRFHNETWGGEKVFTILSRLESEPERYKSLLEFIFLCLTLGFEGRYKVMEKGREEYEKVITKLHQLLRQLDDNEQVSLTSAANNVVSTKYRLSKQVPVWTIFAGFITLLAVVFTGYSIALSNKTSSVLEQLNQLLQ
;
A
#
# COMPACT_ATOMS: atom_id res chain seq x y z
N MET A 1 -60.39 -44.04 -5.83
CA MET A 1 -59.91 -42.73 -5.33
C MET A 1 -58.95 -42.99 -4.18
N ALA A 2 -57.69 -43.24 -4.51
CA ALA A 2 -56.54 -43.13 -3.62
C ALA A 2 -55.34 -43.01 -4.57
N GLU A 3 -54.73 -41.83 -4.59
CA GLU A 3 -53.65 -41.44 -5.50
C GLU A 3 -52.41 -42.32 -5.31
N MET A 4 -51.87 -42.77 -6.44
CA MET A 4 -50.58 -43.45 -6.53
C MET A 4 -49.49 -42.36 -6.50
N TYR A 5 -48.87 -42.16 -5.34
CA TYR A 5 -47.71 -41.30 -5.19
C TYR A 5 -46.52 -41.98 -5.88
N ILE A 6 -46.17 -41.49 -7.07
CA ILE A 6 -44.99 -41.93 -7.81
C ILE A 6 -43.78 -41.30 -7.12
N ASP A 7 -43.00 -42.14 -6.43
CA ASP A 7 -41.69 -41.77 -5.89
C ASP A 7 -40.74 -41.46 -7.06
N ALA A 8 -40.38 -40.19 -7.23
CA ALA A 8 -39.43 -39.77 -8.23
C ALA A 8 -38.03 -40.27 -7.81
N PRO A 9 -37.26 -40.92 -8.69
CA PRO A 9 -35.98 -41.50 -8.32
C PRO A 9 -35.00 -40.40 -7.89
N ASP A 10 -34.30 -40.66 -6.79
CA ASP A 10 -33.29 -39.87 -6.06
C ASP A 10 -32.04 -39.54 -6.90
N LYS A 11 -32.22 -39.01 -8.11
CA LYS A 11 -31.15 -38.60 -9.02
C LYS A 11 -30.69 -37.18 -8.73
N GLU A 12 -31.59 -36.28 -8.33
CA GLU A 12 -31.27 -34.87 -8.08
C GLU A 12 -30.26 -34.71 -6.91
N ARG A 13 -30.42 -35.46 -5.81
CA ARG A 13 -29.47 -35.42 -4.68
C ARG A 13 -28.07 -35.94 -5.02
N HIS A 14 -27.96 -36.82 -6.01
CA HIS A 14 -26.67 -37.32 -6.46
C HIS A 14 -25.88 -36.27 -7.26
N TYR A 15 -26.55 -35.33 -7.94
CA TYR A 15 -25.85 -34.25 -8.63
C TYR A 15 -25.48 -33.10 -7.67
N ASP A 16 -26.27 -32.88 -6.62
CA ASP A 16 -25.95 -31.87 -5.60
C ASP A 16 -24.58 -32.15 -4.96
N HIS A 17 -24.28 -33.40 -4.59
CA HIS A 17 -22.96 -33.69 -4.00
C HIS A 17 -21.80 -33.42 -4.97
N LEU A 18 -21.97 -33.67 -6.28
CA LEU A 18 -20.92 -33.41 -7.29
C LEU A 18 -20.74 -31.92 -7.58
N LEU A 19 -21.81 -31.13 -7.51
CA LEU A 19 -21.77 -29.68 -7.74
C LEU A 19 -21.16 -28.91 -6.56
N PHE A 20 -21.20 -29.48 -5.36
CA PHE A 20 -20.68 -28.84 -4.14
C PHE A 20 -19.39 -29.49 -3.59
N ASP A 21 -18.94 -30.64 -4.11
CA ASP A 21 -17.68 -31.28 -3.70
C ASP A 21 -16.46 -30.38 -3.98
N GLU A 22 -16.50 -29.67 -5.11
CA GLU A 22 -15.50 -28.65 -5.49
C GLU A 22 -15.50 -27.45 -4.52
N ALA A 23 -16.66 -27.07 -3.98
CA ALA A 23 -16.78 -25.96 -3.04
C ALA A 23 -16.22 -26.30 -1.64
N THR A 24 -16.27 -27.57 -1.25
CA THR A 24 -15.66 -28.07 -0.01
C THR A 24 -14.16 -28.37 -0.15
N ASN A 25 -13.66 -28.53 -1.38
CA ASN A 25 -12.25 -28.82 -1.69
C ASN A 25 -11.51 -27.65 -2.37
N ILE A 26 -12.02 -26.41 -2.27
CA ILE A 26 -11.30 -25.21 -2.74
C ILE A 26 -9.89 -25.13 -2.11
N ASP A 27 -9.75 -25.60 -0.87
CA ASP A 27 -8.47 -25.65 -0.15
C ASP A 27 -7.49 -26.72 -0.69
N ALA A 28 -7.95 -27.67 -1.52
CA ALA A 28 -7.16 -28.80 -2.03
C ALA A 28 -6.57 -28.56 -3.43
N ASP A 29 -7.04 -27.54 -4.15
CA ASP A 29 -6.56 -27.20 -5.47
C ASP A 29 -5.49 -26.11 -5.39
N GLN A 30 -4.22 -26.48 -5.63
CA GLN A 30 -3.09 -25.55 -5.59
C GLN A 30 -3.23 -24.39 -6.60
N ASP A 31 -4.03 -24.59 -7.65
CA ASP A 31 -4.21 -23.63 -8.74
C ASP A 31 -5.31 -22.59 -8.48
N TYR A 32 -6.18 -22.77 -7.48
CA TYR A 32 -7.35 -21.90 -7.20
C TYR A 32 -7.30 -21.14 -5.88
N TRP A 33 -6.16 -21.11 -5.20
CA TRP A 33 -5.99 -20.22 -4.06
C TRP A 33 -5.72 -18.79 -4.56
N PHE A 34 -6.46 -17.82 -4.03
CA PHE A 34 -6.31 -16.37 -4.27
C PHE A 34 -4.84 -16.02 -4.57
N LYS A 35 -4.53 -15.66 -5.83
CA LYS A 35 -3.18 -15.24 -6.25
C LYS A 35 -2.83 -13.91 -5.58
N LEU A 36 -2.41 -13.97 -4.32
CA LEU A 36 -1.67 -12.92 -3.64
C LEU A 36 -0.26 -12.75 -4.24
N ARG A 37 0.12 -13.61 -5.21
CA ARG A 37 1.43 -13.63 -5.89
C ARG A 37 1.30 -13.21 -7.36
N GLY A 38 2.34 -12.59 -7.90
CA GLY A 38 2.54 -12.38 -9.33
C GLY A 38 2.76 -10.93 -9.78
N ASP A 39 2.63 -9.95 -8.87
CA ASP A 39 2.66 -8.52 -9.22
C ASP A 39 3.71 -7.71 -8.44
N ASN A 40 4.46 -8.31 -7.51
CA ASN A 40 5.50 -7.58 -6.79
C ASN A 40 6.81 -7.52 -7.59
N ILE A 41 7.40 -6.32 -7.69
CA ILE A 41 8.68 -6.08 -8.37
C ILE A 41 9.81 -6.91 -7.73
N ASN A 42 9.75 -7.12 -6.41
CA ASN A 42 10.71 -7.93 -5.66
C ASN A 42 10.20 -9.38 -5.54
N PRO A 43 10.83 -10.38 -6.19
CA PRO A 43 10.38 -11.76 -6.19
C PRO A 43 10.41 -12.44 -4.80
N LEU A 44 11.28 -11.99 -3.89
CA LEU A 44 11.32 -12.51 -2.52
C LEU A 44 10.09 -12.05 -1.73
N ILE A 45 9.66 -10.80 -1.92
CA ILE A 45 8.43 -10.29 -1.30
C ILE A 45 7.21 -10.97 -1.94
N ASP A 46 7.20 -11.09 -3.27
CA ASP A 46 6.11 -11.75 -4.00
C ASP A 46 5.84 -13.15 -3.45
N ALA A 47 6.90 -13.97 -3.35
CA ALA A 47 6.82 -15.33 -2.83
C ALA A 47 6.35 -15.38 -1.37
N ALA A 48 6.74 -14.41 -0.54
CA ALA A 48 6.35 -14.34 0.88
C ALA A 48 4.88 -13.94 1.10
N THR A 49 4.22 -13.31 0.12
CA THR A 49 2.95 -12.59 0.32
C THR A 49 1.87 -13.41 1.03
N PRO A 50 1.63 -14.70 0.71
CA PRO A 50 0.62 -15.48 1.42
C PRO A 50 0.92 -15.67 2.90
N LEU A 51 2.19 -15.95 3.26
CA LEU A 51 2.61 -16.09 4.65
C LEU A 51 2.61 -14.75 5.40
N LEU A 52 2.97 -13.65 4.72
CA LEU A 52 2.84 -12.31 5.30
C LEU A 52 1.38 -11.98 5.60
N GLY A 53 0.47 -12.22 4.65
CA GLY A 53 -0.97 -12.00 4.82
C GLY A 53 -1.56 -12.86 5.95
N MET A 54 -1.20 -14.14 5.99
CA MET A 54 -1.61 -15.07 7.04
C MET A 54 -1.12 -14.60 8.42
N ALA A 55 0.16 -14.25 8.56
CA ALA A 55 0.73 -13.76 9.82
C ALA A 55 0.05 -12.48 10.31
N LEU A 56 -0.24 -11.53 9.41
CA LEU A 56 -0.95 -10.29 9.74
C LEU A 56 -2.41 -10.54 10.16
N ARG A 57 -3.08 -11.53 9.55
CA ARG A 57 -4.45 -11.92 9.92
C ARG A 57 -4.48 -12.59 11.28
N VAL A 58 -3.58 -13.54 11.51
CA VAL A 58 -3.46 -14.33 12.73
C VAL A 58 -3.16 -13.46 13.95
N ARG A 59 -2.28 -12.47 13.80
CA ARG A 59 -1.94 -11.53 14.87
C ARG A 59 -3.15 -10.78 15.47
N LYS A 60 -4.24 -10.67 14.72
CA LYS A 60 -5.48 -9.99 15.14
C LYS A 60 -6.53 -10.95 15.75
N LEU A 61 -6.27 -12.25 15.77
CA LEU A 61 -7.20 -13.25 16.30
C LEU A 61 -6.99 -13.41 17.81
N SER A 62 -8.07 -13.28 18.58
CA SER A 62 -8.07 -13.57 20.02
C SER A 62 -8.06 -15.07 20.32
N GLU A 63 -8.58 -15.90 19.40
CA GLU A 63 -8.67 -17.35 19.50
C GLU A 63 -8.49 -17.99 18.12
N CYS A 64 -7.96 -19.22 18.06
CA CYS A 64 -7.76 -19.96 16.82
C CYS A 64 -7.99 -21.47 17.03
N HIS A 65 -9.08 -21.99 16.48
CA HIS A 65 -9.48 -23.40 16.65
C HIS A 65 -8.79 -24.35 15.66
N ASN A 66 -8.30 -23.84 14.53
CA ASN A 66 -7.71 -24.60 13.44
C ASN A 66 -6.20 -24.37 13.29
N VAL A 67 -5.50 -24.08 14.40
CA VAL A 67 -4.06 -23.78 14.39
C VAL A 67 -3.21 -24.89 13.76
N GLU A 68 -3.57 -26.16 13.95
CA GLU A 68 -2.85 -27.30 13.36
C GLU A 68 -2.93 -27.30 11.83
N THR A 69 -4.09 -26.95 11.27
CA THR A 69 -4.27 -26.84 9.81
C THR A 69 -3.44 -25.68 9.26
N ILE A 70 -3.49 -24.51 9.92
CA ILE A 70 -2.69 -23.33 9.53
C ILE A 70 -1.20 -23.66 9.59
N TYR A 71 -0.76 -24.42 10.59
CA TYR A 71 0.62 -24.86 10.72
C TYR A 71 1.05 -25.75 9.55
N LYS A 72 0.25 -26.76 9.21
CA LYS A 72 0.53 -27.65 8.07
C LYS A 72 0.61 -26.86 6.76
N GLN A 73 -0.34 -25.95 6.53
CA GLN A 73 -0.34 -25.07 5.36
C GLN A 73 0.90 -24.19 5.31
N ALA A 74 1.30 -23.57 6.44
CA ALA A 74 2.49 -22.74 6.48
C ALA A 74 3.78 -23.53 6.21
N VAL A 75 3.87 -24.77 6.70
CA VAL A 75 5.00 -25.66 6.43
C VAL A 75 5.10 -26.00 4.94
N GLU A 76 4.00 -26.38 4.29
CA GLU A 76 4.01 -26.68 2.86
C GLU A 76 4.31 -25.44 2.03
N GLU A 77 3.79 -24.28 2.44
CA GLU A 77 4.03 -23.01 1.78
C GLU A 77 5.50 -22.57 1.84
N VAL A 78 6.17 -22.75 2.99
CA VAL A 78 7.63 -22.49 3.10
C VAL A 78 8.43 -23.37 2.14
N LYS A 79 8.06 -24.66 1.99
CA LYS A 79 8.72 -25.56 1.04
C LYS A 79 8.46 -25.16 -0.40
N ALA A 80 7.23 -24.78 -0.72
CA ALA A 80 6.85 -24.33 -2.06
C ALA A 80 7.64 -23.07 -2.47
N ILE A 81 7.78 -22.11 -1.55
CA ILE A 81 8.59 -20.91 -1.77
C ILE A 81 10.07 -21.25 -2.01
N GLU A 82 10.64 -22.21 -1.26
CA GLU A 82 12.03 -22.64 -1.46
C GLU A 82 12.26 -23.22 -2.87
N VAL A 83 11.33 -24.04 -3.36
CA VAL A 83 11.36 -24.57 -4.74
C VAL A 83 11.25 -23.41 -5.74
N GLU A 84 10.27 -22.53 -5.57
CA GLU A 84 10.06 -21.37 -6.46
C GLU A 84 11.30 -20.47 -6.56
N LEU A 85 11.93 -20.14 -5.44
CA LEU A 85 13.14 -19.31 -5.43
C LEU A 85 14.35 -20.03 -6.03
N THR A 86 14.44 -21.34 -5.86
CA THR A 86 15.47 -22.16 -6.50
C THR A 86 15.30 -22.15 -8.02
N GLU A 87 14.08 -22.30 -8.52
CA GLU A 87 13.75 -22.23 -9.96
C GLU A 87 14.00 -20.85 -10.56
N LYS A 88 13.78 -19.77 -9.78
CA LYS A 88 14.14 -18.40 -10.13
C LYS A 88 15.66 -18.13 -10.11
N GLY A 89 16.48 -19.10 -9.71
CA GLY A 89 17.94 -19.03 -9.76
C GLY A 89 18.61 -18.32 -8.59
N TYR A 90 17.92 -18.18 -7.44
CA TYR A 90 18.55 -17.62 -6.24
C TYR A 90 19.59 -18.57 -5.65
N ASP A 91 20.70 -18.01 -5.17
CA ASP A 91 21.72 -18.76 -4.45
C ASP A 91 21.13 -19.44 -3.20
N HIS A 92 21.49 -20.70 -2.95
CA HIS A 92 21.03 -21.44 -1.77
C HIS A 92 21.29 -20.70 -0.45
N ALA A 93 22.42 -19.97 -0.35
CA ALA A 93 22.72 -19.15 0.84
C ALA A 93 21.70 -18.01 1.05
N VAL A 94 21.23 -17.39 -0.04
CA VAL A 94 20.19 -16.35 0.00
C VAL A 94 18.85 -16.96 0.40
N ILE A 95 18.49 -18.10 -0.18
CA ILE A 95 17.26 -18.84 0.16
C ILE A 95 17.24 -19.23 1.64
N LEU A 96 18.35 -19.74 2.18
CA LEU A 96 18.47 -20.06 3.61
C LEU A 96 18.30 -18.84 4.52
N ALA A 97 18.93 -17.71 4.17
CA ALA A 97 18.80 -16.48 4.93
C ALA A 97 17.37 -15.93 4.88
N TYR A 98 16.77 -15.91 3.69
CA TYR A 98 15.38 -15.51 3.46
C TYR A 98 14.41 -16.37 4.27
N ARG A 99 14.52 -17.71 4.18
CA ARG A 99 13.68 -18.66 4.91
C ARG A 99 13.80 -18.46 6.41
N TYR A 100 15.01 -18.21 6.91
CA TYR A 100 15.23 -17.92 8.33
C TYR A 100 14.44 -16.69 8.80
N VAL A 101 14.50 -15.60 8.04
CA VAL A 101 13.77 -14.36 8.36
C VAL A 101 12.27 -14.59 8.29
N LEU A 102 11.78 -15.27 7.25
CA LEU A 102 10.36 -15.57 7.07
C LEU A 102 9.79 -16.43 8.21
N CYS A 103 10.48 -17.52 8.56
CA CYS A 103 10.09 -18.37 9.69
C CYS A 103 10.08 -17.58 11.00
N SER A 104 11.12 -16.78 11.25
CA SER A 104 11.21 -15.95 12.46
C SER A 104 10.05 -14.93 12.55
N PHE A 105 9.68 -14.31 11.42
CA PHE A 105 8.57 -13.37 11.34
C PHE A 105 7.22 -14.03 11.66
N VAL A 106 6.94 -15.17 11.02
CA VAL A 106 5.68 -15.89 11.21
C VAL A 106 5.58 -16.42 12.65
N ASP A 107 6.66 -17.05 13.15
CA ASP A 107 6.70 -17.58 14.52
C ASP A 107 6.45 -16.46 15.54
N GLU A 108 7.09 -15.29 15.39
CA GLU A 108 6.88 -14.17 16.31
C GLU A 108 5.45 -13.61 16.25
N ALA A 109 4.85 -13.54 15.05
CA ALA A 109 3.48 -13.11 14.88
C ALA A 109 2.49 -14.00 15.66
N ILE A 110 2.72 -15.31 15.64
CA ILE A 110 1.88 -16.32 16.29
C ILE A 110 2.13 -16.32 17.79
N MET A 111 3.39 -16.32 18.22
CA MET A 111 3.77 -16.27 19.64
C MET A 111 3.35 -14.96 20.33
N SER A 112 3.00 -13.92 19.55
CA SER A 112 2.46 -12.67 20.08
C SER A 112 0.94 -12.70 20.30
N THR A 113 0.26 -13.79 19.93
CA THR A 113 -1.19 -13.97 20.19
C THR A 113 -1.45 -14.61 21.56
N PRO A 114 -2.66 -14.44 22.15
CA PRO A 114 -3.00 -15.06 23.44
C PRO A 114 -2.95 -16.59 23.44
N TRP A 115 -3.17 -17.24 22.29
CA TRP A 115 -3.23 -18.69 22.14
C TRP A 115 -1.96 -19.32 21.57
N GLY A 116 -1.00 -18.51 21.11
CA GLY A 116 0.20 -19.00 20.43
C GLY A 116 1.05 -19.93 21.31
N ALA A 117 1.22 -19.57 22.59
CA ALA A 117 2.00 -20.32 23.55
C ALA A 117 1.40 -21.69 23.92
N ASP A 118 0.07 -21.83 23.84
CA ASP A 118 -0.67 -23.06 24.17
C ASP A 118 -1.00 -23.90 22.90
N SER A 119 -0.30 -23.63 21.80
CA SER A 119 -0.55 -24.27 20.50
C SER A 119 0.58 -25.19 20.05
N VAL A 120 0.32 -26.03 19.04
CA VAL A 120 1.33 -26.89 18.38
C VAL A 120 2.55 -26.10 17.87
N TRP A 121 2.37 -24.80 17.64
CA TRP A 121 3.40 -23.92 17.13
C TRP A 121 4.48 -23.59 18.16
N ALA A 122 4.14 -23.63 19.46
CA ALA A 122 5.10 -23.40 20.53
C ALA A 122 6.08 -24.58 20.67
N GLU A 123 5.59 -25.81 20.47
CA GLU A 123 6.41 -27.03 20.52
C GLU A 123 7.23 -27.25 19.25
N HIS A 124 6.66 -26.88 18.09
CA HIS A 124 7.23 -27.17 16.78
C HIS A 124 7.24 -25.94 15.87
N SER A 125 7.84 -24.83 16.30
CA SER A 125 7.90 -23.60 15.50
C SER A 125 8.48 -23.83 14.09
N LEU A 126 8.16 -22.95 13.13
CA LEU A 126 8.72 -23.07 11.77
C LEU A 126 10.24 -22.99 11.81
N LEU A 127 10.80 -22.10 12.63
CA LEU A 127 12.24 -21.96 12.77
C LEU A 127 12.88 -23.23 13.33
N THR A 128 12.25 -23.88 14.30
CA THR A 128 12.72 -25.15 14.84
C THR A 128 12.69 -26.23 13.76
N ARG A 129 11.62 -26.29 12.97
CA ARG A 129 11.45 -27.27 11.90
C ARG A 129 12.47 -27.12 10.76
N PHE A 130 12.72 -25.89 10.30
CA PHE A 130 13.51 -25.63 9.09
C PHE A 130 14.99 -25.29 9.38
N HIS A 131 15.30 -24.86 10.59
CA HIS A 131 16.65 -24.43 10.98
C HIS A 131 17.16 -25.11 12.25
N ASN A 132 16.35 -25.93 12.93
CA ASN A 132 16.70 -26.57 14.20
C ASN A 132 17.10 -25.54 15.28
N GLU A 133 16.40 -24.41 15.30
CA GLU A 133 16.61 -23.30 16.21
C GLU A 133 15.31 -22.83 16.85
N THR A 134 15.33 -22.61 18.16
CA THR A 134 14.13 -22.28 18.95
C THR A 134 13.88 -20.77 19.11
N TRP A 135 14.86 -19.92 18.78
CA TRP A 135 14.71 -18.47 18.87
C TRP A 135 15.48 -17.72 17.78
N GLY A 136 14.76 -17.03 16.91
CA GLY A 136 15.32 -16.32 15.75
C GLY A 136 15.57 -14.83 15.94
N GLY A 137 15.05 -14.25 17.03
CA GLY A 137 14.94 -12.79 17.23
C GLY A 137 16.26 -12.04 17.23
N GLU A 138 17.39 -12.69 17.54
CA GLU A 138 18.72 -12.07 17.47
C GLU A 138 19.41 -12.31 16.12
N LYS A 139 19.36 -13.54 15.61
CA LYS A 139 20.09 -13.93 14.40
C LYS A 139 19.55 -13.24 13.15
N VAL A 140 18.27 -12.87 13.09
CA VAL A 140 17.74 -12.02 12.00
C VAL A 140 18.54 -10.72 11.87
N PHE A 141 18.90 -10.08 12.98
CA PHE A 141 19.69 -8.84 12.94
C PHE A 141 21.18 -9.09 12.65
N THR A 142 21.71 -10.27 12.96
CA THR A 142 23.04 -10.71 12.51
C THR A 142 23.06 -10.99 11.00
N ILE A 143 21.99 -11.58 10.46
CA ILE A 143 21.82 -11.76 9.01
C ILE A 143 21.75 -10.39 8.36
N LEU A 144 20.89 -9.48 8.85
CA LEU A 144 20.78 -8.11 8.36
C LEU A 144 22.14 -7.41 8.29
N SER A 145 22.92 -7.41 9.38
CA SER A 145 24.21 -6.73 9.40
C SER A 145 25.24 -7.31 8.41
N ARG A 146 25.16 -8.61 8.11
CA ARG A 146 25.99 -9.24 7.07
C ARG A 146 25.53 -8.88 5.66
N LEU A 147 24.23 -8.78 5.41
CA LEU A 147 23.70 -8.40 4.09
C LEU A 147 23.99 -6.93 3.78
N GLU A 148 23.98 -6.06 4.81
CA GLU A 148 24.34 -4.64 4.69
C GLU A 148 25.79 -4.41 4.22
N SER A 149 26.69 -5.40 4.26
CA SER A 149 28.06 -5.24 3.74
C SER A 149 28.16 -5.33 2.22
N GLU A 150 27.19 -5.96 1.56
CA GLU A 150 27.09 -6.06 0.09
C GLU A 150 25.67 -5.67 -0.37
N PRO A 151 25.24 -4.40 -0.14
CA PRO A 151 23.84 -4.02 -0.24
C PRO A 151 23.28 -4.07 -1.67
N GLU A 152 24.11 -3.81 -2.69
CA GLU A 152 23.71 -3.96 -4.10
C GLU A 152 23.38 -5.40 -4.46
N ARG A 153 24.18 -6.36 -3.95
CA ARG A 153 23.98 -7.80 -4.20
C ARG A 153 22.73 -8.33 -3.51
N TYR A 154 22.46 -7.86 -2.30
CA TYR A 154 21.38 -8.37 -1.45
C TYR A 154 20.16 -7.43 -1.36
N LYS A 155 20.02 -6.48 -2.29
CA LYS A 155 18.96 -5.46 -2.30
C LYS A 155 17.56 -6.07 -2.06
N SER A 156 17.17 -7.07 -2.84
CA SER A 156 15.85 -7.70 -2.71
C SER A 156 15.62 -8.34 -1.33
N LEU A 157 16.65 -8.92 -0.71
CA LEU A 157 16.52 -9.53 0.61
C LEU A 157 16.48 -8.45 1.72
N LEU A 158 17.24 -7.36 1.55
CA LEU A 158 17.20 -6.20 2.45
C LEU A 158 15.80 -5.54 2.43
N GLU A 159 15.19 -5.38 1.26
CA GLU A 159 13.81 -4.90 1.10
C GLU A 159 12.80 -5.81 1.79
N PHE A 160 12.95 -7.13 1.63
CA PHE A 160 12.10 -8.10 2.33
C PHE A 160 12.24 -8.01 3.85
N ILE A 161 13.45 -7.87 4.37
CA ILE A 161 13.70 -7.67 5.81
C ILE A 161 13.07 -6.36 6.27
N PHE A 162 13.26 -5.27 5.53
CA PHE A 162 12.64 -3.98 5.83
C PHE A 162 11.11 -4.09 5.90
N LEU A 163 10.49 -4.82 4.97
CA LEU A 163 9.06 -5.10 5.01
C LEU A 163 8.67 -5.86 6.29
N CYS A 164 9.39 -6.92 6.66
CA CYS A 164 9.11 -7.67 7.89
C CYS A 164 9.19 -6.78 9.15
N LEU A 165 10.19 -5.90 9.24
CA LEU A 165 10.34 -4.94 10.34
C LEU A 165 9.16 -3.96 10.38
N THR A 166 8.80 -3.36 9.24
CA THR A 166 7.67 -2.40 9.18
C THR A 166 6.31 -3.06 9.43
N LEU A 167 6.18 -4.36 9.16
CA LEU A 167 5.01 -5.16 9.53
C LEU A 167 5.00 -5.60 11.00
N GLY A 168 5.99 -5.21 11.79
CA GLY A 168 6.03 -5.37 13.24
C GLY A 168 6.80 -6.60 13.72
N PHE A 169 7.88 -6.98 13.04
CA PHE A 169 8.89 -7.88 13.59
C PHE A 169 9.83 -7.13 14.53
N GLU A 170 9.85 -7.46 15.82
CA GLU A 170 10.69 -6.78 16.81
C GLU A 170 11.92 -7.63 17.18
N GLY A 171 11.80 -8.95 17.18
CA GLY A 171 12.87 -9.87 17.58
C GLY A 171 13.46 -9.52 18.95
N ARG A 172 14.80 -9.44 19.03
CA ARG A 172 15.52 -9.12 20.28
C ARG A 172 15.14 -7.77 20.89
N TYR A 173 14.61 -6.82 20.10
CA TYR A 173 14.30 -5.48 20.58
C TYR A 173 13.03 -5.43 21.44
N LYS A 174 12.16 -6.45 21.37
CA LYS A 174 10.93 -6.54 22.16
C LYS A 174 11.18 -6.59 23.68
N VAL A 175 12.29 -7.17 24.10
CA VAL A 175 12.64 -7.40 25.52
C VAL A 175 13.87 -6.60 25.99
N MET A 176 14.48 -5.83 25.09
CA MET A 176 15.70 -5.07 25.36
C MET A 176 15.38 -3.74 26.07
N GLU A 177 16.23 -3.34 27.01
CA GLU A 177 16.16 -1.99 27.61
C GLU A 177 16.41 -0.92 26.53
N LYS A 178 15.54 0.08 26.42
CA LYS A 178 15.52 1.05 25.31
C LYS A 178 15.40 0.40 23.92
N GLY A 179 14.86 -0.83 23.86
CA GLY A 179 14.74 -1.61 22.63
C GLY A 179 14.01 -0.87 21.51
N ARG A 180 12.97 -0.09 21.82
CA ARG A 180 12.24 0.70 20.83
C ARG A 180 13.11 1.76 20.16
N GLU A 181 13.95 2.48 20.90
CA GLU A 181 14.84 3.51 20.34
C GLU A 181 15.88 2.89 19.40
N GLU A 182 16.48 1.77 19.81
CA GLU A 182 17.46 1.05 18.98
C GLU A 182 16.80 0.42 17.74
N TYR A 183 15.58 -0.09 17.88
CA TYR A 183 14.78 -0.62 16.78
C TYR A 183 14.50 0.43 15.71
N GLU A 184 14.07 1.63 16.10
CA GLU A 184 13.84 2.74 15.17
C GLU A 184 15.11 3.18 14.45
N LYS A 185 16.27 3.14 15.13
CA LYS A 185 17.57 3.40 14.49
C LYS A 185 17.87 2.36 13.41
N VAL A 186 17.60 1.08 13.66
CA VAL A 186 17.80 0.00 12.67
C VAL A 186 16.90 0.22 11.45
N ILE A 187 15.60 0.47 11.64
CA ILE A 187 14.66 0.76 10.54
C ILE A 187 15.12 1.98 9.75
N THR A 188 15.47 3.07 10.43
CA THR A 188 15.88 4.33 9.77
C THR A 188 17.14 4.13 8.94
N LYS A 189 18.14 3.41 9.48
CA LYS A 189 19.38 3.09 8.78
C LYS A 189 19.11 2.23 7.53
N LEU A 190 18.31 1.17 7.67
CA LEU A 190 17.97 0.28 6.57
C LEU A 190 17.18 1.01 5.47
N HIS A 191 16.22 1.85 5.85
CA HIS A 191 15.47 2.68 4.91
C HIS A 191 16.38 3.65 4.14
N GLN A 192 17.32 4.31 4.81
CA GLN A 192 18.29 5.20 4.16
C GLN A 192 19.19 4.43 3.17
N LEU A 193 19.65 3.25 3.56
CA LEU A 193 20.46 2.38 2.71
C LEU A 193 19.69 1.98 1.45
N LEU A 194 18.44 1.50 1.59
CA LEU A 194 17.59 1.11 0.45
C LEU A 194 17.31 2.28 -0.49
N ARG A 195 17.02 3.47 0.07
CA ARG A 195 16.80 4.68 -0.74
C ARG A 195 18.02 5.07 -1.58
N GLN A 196 19.23 4.90 -1.04
CA GLN A 196 20.47 5.16 -1.79
C GLN A 196 20.66 4.17 -2.96
N LEU A 197 20.17 2.94 -2.82
CA LEU A 197 20.19 1.94 -3.90
C LEU A 197 19.13 2.22 -4.99
N ASP A 198 18.02 2.85 -4.62
CA ASP A 198 16.90 3.19 -5.52
C ASP A 198 17.12 4.47 -6.33
N ASP A 199 17.98 5.40 -5.88
CA ASP A 199 18.22 6.67 -6.57
C ASP A 199 18.79 6.50 -8.01
N ASN A 200 19.23 5.29 -8.40
CA ASN A 200 19.60 4.95 -9.78
C ASN A 200 18.41 4.62 -10.70
N GLU A 201 17.21 4.43 -10.16
CA GLU A 201 16.04 3.93 -10.89
C GLU A 201 14.79 4.73 -10.51
N GLN A 202 14.83 6.06 -10.73
CA GLN A 202 13.62 6.89 -10.66
C GLN A 202 12.68 6.55 -11.82
N VAL A 203 12.02 5.39 -11.75
CA VAL A 203 10.85 5.09 -12.56
C VAL A 203 9.75 6.00 -12.05
N SER A 204 9.43 7.00 -12.87
CA SER A 204 8.26 7.85 -12.65
C SER A 204 7.03 6.96 -12.58
N LEU A 205 6.55 6.68 -11.35
CA LEU A 205 5.41 5.79 -11.08
C LEU A 205 4.11 6.29 -11.74
N THR A 206 4.10 7.52 -12.24
CA THR A 206 3.09 8.03 -13.14
C THR A 206 3.72 8.99 -14.15
N SER A 207 3.69 8.65 -15.44
CA SER A 207 3.52 9.69 -16.47
C SER A 207 2.08 10.20 -16.36
N ALA A 208 1.80 10.94 -15.29
CA ALA A 208 0.53 11.67 -15.16
C ALA A 208 0.32 12.61 -16.37
N ALA A 209 1.40 12.96 -17.07
CA ALA A 209 1.38 13.80 -18.26
C ALA A 209 0.74 13.15 -19.51
N ASN A 210 0.73 11.81 -19.64
CA ASN A 210 0.26 11.17 -20.89
C ASN A 210 -1.25 10.90 -20.94
N ASN A 211 -1.92 10.79 -19.78
CA ASN A 211 -3.36 10.49 -19.70
C ASN A 211 -4.20 11.64 -19.13
N VAL A 212 -3.57 12.76 -18.74
CA VAL A 212 -4.31 14.00 -18.55
C VAL A 212 -4.61 14.53 -19.94
N VAL A 213 -5.79 14.20 -20.46
CA VAL A 213 -6.45 15.10 -21.42
C VAL A 213 -6.42 16.44 -20.72
N SER A 214 -5.55 17.35 -21.16
CA SER A 214 -5.57 18.72 -20.71
C SER A 214 -6.86 19.30 -21.26
N THR A 215 -7.98 19.03 -20.58
CA THR A 215 -9.14 19.89 -20.65
C THR A 215 -8.57 21.23 -20.21
N LYS A 216 -8.31 22.08 -21.21
CA LYS A 216 -8.12 23.50 -21.01
C LYS A 216 -9.42 23.95 -20.36
N TYR A 217 -9.51 23.83 -19.05
CA TYR A 217 -10.51 24.49 -18.26
C TYR A 217 -10.16 25.96 -18.44
N ARG A 218 -10.72 26.55 -19.49
CA ARG A 218 -10.77 27.98 -19.69
C ARG A 218 -11.53 28.46 -18.46
N LEU A 219 -10.79 28.84 -17.42
CA LEU A 219 -11.30 29.75 -16.42
C LEU A 219 -11.83 30.93 -17.24
N SER A 220 -13.15 30.99 -17.37
CA SER A 220 -13.85 32.15 -17.84
C SER A 220 -13.29 33.30 -17.03
N LYS A 221 -12.63 34.23 -17.74
CA LYS A 221 -11.99 35.42 -17.18
C LYS A 221 -13.10 36.19 -16.46
N GLN A 222 -13.26 35.95 -15.16
CA GLN A 222 -14.20 36.70 -14.35
C GLN A 222 -13.69 38.14 -14.37
N VAL A 223 -14.48 39.01 -14.99
CA VAL A 223 -14.16 40.43 -15.02
C VAL A 223 -14.23 40.91 -13.56
N PRO A 224 -13.14 41.46 -13.00
CA PRO A 224 -13.15 41.89 -11.61
C PRO A 224 -14.20 42.97 -11.43
N VAL A 225 -14.99 42.89 -10.35
CA VAL A 225 -16.12 43.80 -10.05
C VAL A 225 -15.72 45.28 -10.12
N TRP A 226 -14.44 45.58 -9.91
CA TRP A 226 -13.87 46.92 -10.07
C TRP A 226 -14.07 47.55 -11.45
N THR A 227 -14.22 46.77 -12.53
CA THR A 227 -14.48 47.33 -13.87
C THR A 227 -15.84 48.03 -13.97
N ILE A 228 -16.84 47.57 -13.20
CA ILE A 228 -18.15 48.22 -13.13
C ILE A 228 -18.01 49.58 -12.45
N PHE A 229 -17.25 49.64 -11.35
CA PHE A 229 -16.94 50.90 -10.66
C PHE A 229 -16.14 51.85 -11.54
N ALA A 230 -15.12 51.35 -12.24
CA ALA A 230 -14.31 52.14 -13.17
C ALA A 230 -15.18 52.71 -14.31
N GLY A 231 -16.05 51.89 -14.91
CA GLY A 231 -16.96 52.33 -15.97
C GLY A 231 -17.96 53.40 -15.50
N PHE A 232 -18.50 53.26 -14.28
CA PHE A 232 -19.40 54.25 -13.70
C PHE A 232 -18.70 55.60 -13.47
N ILE A 233 -17.46 55.59 -12.97
CA ILE A 233 -16.65 56.81 -12.77
C ILE A 233 -16.35 57.47 -14.13
N THR A 234 -15.99 56.70 -15.15
CA THR A 234 -15.75 57.23 -16.50
C THR A 234 -17.00 57.87 -17.08
N LEU A 235 -18.18 57.25 -16.93
CA LEU A 235 -19.45 57.82 -17.38
C LEU A 235 -19.73 59.17 -16.71
N LEU A 236 -19.58 59.26 -15.38
CA LEU A 236 -19.79 60.50 -14.64
C LEU A 236 -18.82 61.61 -15.07
N ALA A 237 -17.56 61.27 -15.32
CA ALA A 237 -16.58 62.24 -15.81
C ALA A 237 -16.97 62.80 -17.18
N VAL A 238 -17.41 61.96 -18.12
CA VAL A 238 -17.88 62.39 -19.45
C VAL A 238 -19.09 63.32 -19.35
N VAL A 239 -20.07 62.96 -18.52
CA VAL A 239 -21.26 63.79 -18.30
C VAL A 239 -20.87 65.13 -17.67
N PHE A 240 -20.01 65.14 -16.65
CA PHE A 240 -19.54 66.36 -16.00
C PHE A 240 -18.79 67.27 -16.97
N THR A 241 -17.86 66.73 -17.76
CA THR A 241 -17.12 67.50 -18.78
C THR A 241 -18.07 68.05 -19.84
N GLY A 242 -19.05 67.26 -20.30
CA GLY A 242 -20.07 67.72 -21.24
C GLY A 242 -20.90 68.88 -20.68
N TYR A 243 -21.35 68.79 -19.43
CA TYR A 243 -22.05 69.89 -18.75
C TYR A 243 -21.16 71.12 -18.56
N SER A 244 -19.89 70.93 -18.20
CA SER A 244 -18.93 72.02 -18.00
C SER A 244 -18.71 72.82 -19.30
N ILE A 245 -18.56 72.13 -20.43
CA ILE A 245 -18.42 72.77 -21.75
C ILE A 245 -19.72 73.46 -22.16
N ALA A 246 -20.87 72.79 -22.00
CA ALA A 246 -22.16 73.38 -22.34
C ALA A 246 -22.45 74.64 -21.50
N LEU A 247 -22.10 74.62 -20.21
CA LEU A 247 -22.26 75.76 -19.32
C LEU A 247 -21.29 76.89 -19.67
N SER A 248 -20.03 76.57 -19.97
CA SER A 248 -19.03 77.55 -20.43
C SER A 248 -19.50 78.26 -21.70
N ASN A 249 -20.04 77.51 -22.68
CA ASN A 249 -20.59 78.09 -23.91
C ASN A 249 -21.79 79.02 -23.64
N LYS A 250 -22.61 78.73 -22.62
CA LYS A 250 -23.71 79.62 -22.20
C LYS A 250 -23.19 80.86 -21.49
N THR A 251 -22.14 80.75 -20.67
CA THR A 251 -21.50 81.91 -20.03
C THR A 251 -20.88 82.85 -21.07
N SER A 252 -20.24 82.32 -22.11
CA SER A 252 -19.70 83.14 -23.21
C SER A 252 -20.78 83.93 -23.93
N SER A 253 -21.93 83.30 -24.24
CA SER A 253 -23.04 83.96 -24.92
C SER A 253 -23.69 85.06 -24.08
N VAL A 254 -23.77 84.89 -22.74
CA VAL A 254 -24.28 85.94 -21.83
C VAL A 254 -23.27 87.09 -21.70
N LEU A 255 -21.97 86.81 -21.66
CA LEU A 255 -20.92 87.84 -21.66
C LEU A 255 -20.87 88.63 -22.97
N GLU A 256 -21.10 87.98 -24.11
CA GLU A 256 -21.14 88.62 -25.43
C GLU A 256 -22.39 89.51 -25.58
N GLN A 257 -23.54 89.11 -25.03
CA GLN A 257 -24.75 89.95 -24.95
C GLN A 257 -24.60 91.15 -24.00
N LEU A 258 -23.89 90.98 -22.88
CA LEU A 258 -23.55 92.10 -21.98
C LEU A 258 -22.57 93.09 -22.61
N ASN A 259 -21.60 92.61 -23.39
CA ASN A 259 -20.63 93.46 -24.07
C ASN A 259 -21.25 94.23 -25.26
N GLN A 260 -22.26 93.65 -25.93
CA GLN A 260 -23.07 94.35 -26.95
C GLN A 260 -24.05 95.40 -26.38
N LEU A 261 -24.39 95.35 -25.10
CA LEU A 261 -25.24 96.37 -24.43
C LEU A 261 -24.43 97.50 -23.76
N LEU A 262 -23.10 97.36 -23.68
CA LEU A 262 -22.16 98.34 -23.12
C LEU A 262 -21.33 99.09 -24.18
N GLN A 263 -21.59 98.86 -25.46
CA GLN A 263 -21.19 99.69 -26.60
C GLN A 263 -22.39 100.44 -27.16
#